data_AF-A0A7C6PTV3-F1
#
_entry.id   AF-A0A7C6PTV3-F1
#
_cell.length_a   1.000
_cell.length_b   1.000
_cell.length_c   1.000
_cell.angle_alpha   90.00
_cell.angle_beta   90.00
_cell.angle_gamma   90.00
#
_symmetry.space_group_name_H-M   'P 1'
#
loop_
_entity.id
_entity.type
_entity.pdbx_description
1 polymer ?
#
loop_
_entity_poly.entity_id
_entity_poly.type
_entity_poly.pdbx_seq_one_letter_code
_entity_poly.pdbx_strand_id
1 'polypeptide(L)' 'MHHRVRRGDNLWKIGRRYGVPLVILFNLNPHLRRRRNRIYVGERIRVR' A
#
# COMPACT_ATOMS: atom_id res chain seq x y z
N MET A 1 7.68 4.34 -7.98
CA MET A 1 6.31 4.33 -8.56
C MET A 1 5.28 4.36 -7.43
N HIS A 2 4.12 4.99 -7.63
CA HIS A 2 3.10 5.12 -6.56
C HIS A 2 1.70 4.75 -7.04
N HIS A 3 0.92 4.17 -6.14
CA HIS A 3 -0.50 3.96 -6.28
C HIS A 3 -1.27 4.97 -5.42
N ARG A 4 -2.29 5.61 -5.99
CA ARG A 4 -3.20 6.48 -5.23
C ARG A 4 -4.41 5.67 -4.80
N VAL A 5 -4.58 5.52 -3.49
CA VAL A 5 -5.64 4.70 -2.88
C VAL A 5 -7.01 5.24 -3.28
N ARG A 6 -7.89 4.35 -3.73
CA ARG A 6 -9.29 4.63 -4.05
C ARG A 6 -10.21 3.86 -3.11
N ARG A 7 -11.48 4.25 -3.07
CA ARG A 7 -12.48 3.56 -2.26
C ARG A 7 -12.54 2.08 -2.68
N GLY A 8 -12.42 1.18 -1.70
CA GLY A 8 -12.41 -0.28 -1.93
C GLY A 8 -11.03 -0.91 -2.11
N ASP A 9 -9.96 -0.10 -2.15
CA ASP A 9 -8.59 -0.61 -2.12
C ASP A 9 -8.19 -1.08 -0.73
N ASN A 10 -7.30 -2.06 -0.70
CA ASN A 10 -6.58 -2.50 0.49
C ASN A 10 -5.15 -2.90 0.06
N LEU A 11 -4.24 -3.02 1.02
CA LEU A 11 -2.83 -3.30 0.74
C LEU A 11 -2.62 -4.62 -0.02
N TRP A 12 -3.47 -5.63 0.22
CA TRP A 12 -3.39 -6.91 -0.48
C TRP A 12 -3.75 -6.78 -1.96
N LYS A 13 -4.85 -6.08 -2.28
CA LYS A 13 -5.26 -5.78 -3.66
C LYS A 13 -4.20 -4.94 -4.37
N ILE A 14 -3.64 -3.95 -3.69
CA ILE A 14 -2.57 -3.10 -4.23
C ILE A 14 -1.35 -3.97 -4.54
N GLY A 15 -0.87 -4.76 -3.59
CA GLY A 15 0.26 -5.67 -3.79
C GLY A 15 0.04 -6.62 -4.96
N ARG A 16 -1.10 -7.30 -5.01
CA ARG A 16 -1.46 -8.23 -6.10
C ARG A 16 -1.53 -7.53 -7.45
N ARG A 17 -2.10 -6.32 -7.52
CA ARG A 17 -2.21 -5.54 -8.76
C ARG A 17 -0.85 -5.19 -9.36
N TYR A 18 0.13 -4.89 -8.52
CA TYR A 18 1.47 -4.49 -8.97
C TYR A 18 2.49 -5.63 -8.95
N GLY A 19 2.09 -6.85 -8.56
CA GLY A 19 3.01 -7.98 -8.39
C GLY A 19 4.01 -7.79 -7.25
N VAL A 20 3.66 -6.98 -6.25
CA VAL A 20 4.53 -6.62 -5.14
C VAL A 20 4.10 -7.39 -3.88
N PRO A 21 4.97 -8.25 -3.33
CA PRO A 21 4.70 -8.91 -2.06
C PRO A 21 4.43 -7.91 -0.94
N LEU A 22 3.49 -8.24 -0.03
CA LEU A 22 3.13 -7.36 1.08
C LEU A 22 4.34 -6.96 1.94
N VAL A 23 5.30 -7.87 2.13
CA VAL A 23 6.54 -7.58 2.87
C VAL A 23 7.33 -6.44 2.23
N ILE A 24 7.46 -6.43 0.90
CA ILE A 24 8.13 -5.36 0.16
C ILE A 24 7.29 -4.08 0.25
N LEU A 25 5.97 -4.19 0.09
CA LEU A 25 5.07 -3.05 0.23
C LEU A 25 5.21 -2.36 1.60
N PHE A 26 5.33 -3.14 2.69
CA PHE A 26 5.56 -2.61 4.04
C PHE A 26 6.95 -2.00 4.22
N ASN A 27 7.98 -2.56 3.58
CA ASN A 27 9.33 -2.00 3.62
C ASN A 27 9.42 -0.67 2.87
N LEU A 28 8.69 -0.54 1.75
CA LEU A 28 8.59 0.71 1.00
C LEU A 28 7.75 1.77 1.72
N ASN A 29 6.86 1.37 2.63
CA ASN A 29 5.91 2.23 3.33
C ASN A 29 5.92 1.95 4.86
N PRO A 30 7.04 2.23 5.56
CA PRO A 30 7.21 1.87 6.97
C PRO A 30 6.21 2.56 7.91
N HIS A 31 5.64 3.69 7.50
CA HIS A 31 4.60 4.41 8.26
C HIS A 31 3.31 3.60 8.42
N LEU A 32 3.04 2.63 7.52
CA LEU A 32 1.88 1.75 7.61
C LEU A 32 1.94 0.83 8.84
N ARG A 33 3.13 0.41 9.26
CA ARG A 33 3.33 -0.44 10.46
C ARG A 33 2.85 0.29 11.72
N ARG A 34 3.17 1.58 11.85
CA ARG A 34 2.73 2.43 12.96
C ARG A 34 1.21 2.63 12.97
N ARG A 35 0.57 2.56 11.81
CA ARG A 35 -0.87 2.77 11.62
C ARG A 35 -1.69 1.47 11.53
N ARG A 36 -1.13 0.34 12.00
CA ARG A 36 -1.79 -0.98 11.94
C ARG A 36 -2.31 -1.29 10.53
N ASN A 37 -1.52 -0.97 9.51
CA ASN A 37 -1.80 -1.24 8.10
C ASN A 37 -3.05 -0.55 7.51
N ARG A 38 -3.53 0.52 8.17
CA ARG A 38 -4.62 1.36 7.65
C ARG A 38 -4.12 2.26 6.52
N ILE A 39 -4.89 2.34 5.45
CA ILE A 39 -4.70 3.26 4.32
C ILE A 39 -5.94 4.12 4.14
N TYR A 40 -5.76 5.34 3.65
CA TYR A 40 -6.84 6.30 3.45
C TYR A 40 -7.04 6.61 1.97
N VAL A 41 -8.28 6.86 1.55
CA VAL A 41 -8.57 7.26 0.17
C VAL A 41 -7.81 8.54 -0.17
N GLY A 42 -7.14 8.55 -1.32
CA GLY A 42 -6.27 9.64 -1.76
C GLY A 42 -4.81 9.52 -1.31
N GLU A 43 -4.49 8.62 -0.37
CA GLU A 43 -3.12 8.36 0.07
C GLU A 43 -2.27 7.79 -1.06
N ARG A 44 -0.96 8.10 -1.05
CA ARG A 44 0.01 7.59 -2.02
C ARG A 44 0.83 6.47 -1.38
N ILE A 45 0.67 5.26 -1.91
CA ILE A 45 1.43 4.07 -1.50
C ILE A 45 2.55 3.82 -2.50
N ARG A 46 3.79 3.68 -2.01
CA ARG A 46 4.94 3.28 -2.83
C ARG A 46 4.81 1.81 -3.21
N VAL A 47 4.95 1.50 -4.50
CA VAL A 47 4.85 0.13 -5.04
C VAL A 47 6.11 -0.30 -5.78
N ARG A 48 7.07 0.60 -5.99
CA ARG A 48 8.39 0.34 -6.55
C ARG A 48 9.32 1.46 -6.18
#